data_AF-A0A925LQ73-F1
#
_entry.id   AF-A0A925LQ73-F1
#
_cell.length_a   1.000
_cell.length_b   1.000
_cell.length_c   1.000
_cell.angle_alpha   90.00
_cell.angle_beta   90.00
_cell.angle_gamma   90.00
#
_symmetry.space_group_name_H-M   'P 1'
#
loop_
_entity.id
_entity.type
_entity.pdbx_description
1 polymer ?
#
loop_
_entity_poly.entity_id
_entity_poly.type
_entity_poly.pdbx_seq_one_letter_code
_entity_poly.pdbx_strand_id
1 'polypeptide(L)'
;MPLIFPGMDPYLENPAIFPGIHGPMVTYLRDQIAPRIRPRYAASVGERVYVESASRWQDHAIIPDVWVRHTKGRSDQDGGVAVAELPEVDEPIVLEAQDLEIRQPYIEILDRESNMRVVTVIELISPSNKYAGPGRDSYVTKQREVLHSDTHLVEIDLLRRGPHVVAISESSTVGRYDYDYLVCVHRAHTTRFEVYPRSIRQKLPCIRIPLAGNDPDVRLDIRAALEQAYDAGSYEQRIDYAQPCQPPLADDVQAWVNQLVERRNEARQAEASTPARNEHGQVV
;
A
#
# COMPACT_ATOMS: atom_id res chain seq x y z
N MET A 1 6.97 -15.76 -15.11
CA MET A 1 7.55 -14.57 -15.77
C MET A 1 7.49 -13.37 -14.84
N PRO A 2 8.44 -12.45 -14.95
CA PRO A 2 8.47 -11.25 -14.13
C PRO A 2 7.31 -10.30 -14.44
N LEU A 3 7.08 -9.36 -13.52
CA LEU A 3 6.21 -8.20 -13.69
C LEU A 3 6.40 -7.53 -15.06
N ILE A 4 5.35 -7.50 -15.88
CA ILE A 4 5.43 -7.02 -17.27
C ILE A 4 5.37 -5.49 -17.41
N PHE A 5 4.91 -4.79 -16.38
CA PHE A 5 4.76 -3.34 -16.38
C PHE A 5 6.03 -2.66 -15.85
N PRO A 6 6.48 -1.54 -16.45
CA PRO A 6 7.57 -0.72 -15.91
C PRO A 6 7.19 0.03 -14.61
N GLY A 7 5.95 0.52 -14.53
CA GLY A 7 5.38 1.12 -13.34
C GLY A 7 4.80 0.08 -12.38
N MET A 8 3.79 0.51 -11.63
CA MET A 8 2.87 -0.40 -10.94
C MET A 8 2.07 -1.21 -11.97
N ASP A 9 1.73 -2.46 -11.66
CA ASP A 9 0.74 -3.21 -12.44
C ASP A 9 -0.67 -2.68 -12.07
N PRO A 10 -1.44 -2.11 -13.03
CA PRO A 10 -2.72 -1.47 -12.72
C PRO A 10 -3.79 -2.45 -12.23
N TYR A 11 -3.63 -3.76 -12.48
CA TYR A 11 -4.56 -4.78 -12.02
C TYR A 11 -4.41 -5.05 -10.51
N LEU A 12 -3.23 -4.77 -9.95
CA LEU A 12 -2.99 -4.93 -8.51
C LEU A 12 -3.69 -3.87 -7.66
N GLU A 13 -4.12 -2.75 -8.26
CA GLU A 13 -4.87 -1.70 -7.58
C GLU A 13 -6.32 -2.09 -7.25
N ASN A 14 -6.78 -3.23 -7.79
CA ASN A 14 -8.08 -3.80 -7.48
C ASN A 14 -8.21 -3.96 -5.95
N PRO A 15 -9.28 -3.44 -5.31
CA PRO A 15 -9.44 -3.50 -3.85
C PRO A 15 -9.39 -4.91 -3.25
N ALA A 16 -9.74 -5.95 -4.01
CA ALA A 16 -9.64 -7.34 -3.54
C ALA A 16 -8.20 -7.91 -3.62
N ILE A 17 -7.31 -7.27 -4.38
CA ILE A 17 -5.93 -7.71 -4.64
C ILE A 17 -4.92 -6.89 -3.84
N PHE A 18 -5.12 -5.56 -3.79
CA PHE A 18 -4.17 -4.60 -3.24
C PHE A 18 -3.73 -4.90 -1.79
N PRO A 19 -4.63 -5.29 -0.85
CA PRO A 19 -4.23 -5.67 0.50
C PRO A 19 -3.13 -6.74 0.54
N GLY A 20 -3.18 -7.72 -0.37
CA GLY A 20 -2.18 -8.79 -0.47
C GLY A 20 -0.83 -8.34 -1.06
N ILE A 21 -0.77 -7.16 -1.68
CA ILE A 21 0.48 -6.55 -2.15
C ILE A 21 1.03 -5.56 -1.13
N HIS A 22 0.17 -4.72 -0.54
CA HIS A 22 0.57 -3.60 0.31
C HIS A 22 1.40 -4.05 1.52
N GLY A 23 0.88 -4.98 2.33
CA GLY A 23 1.57 -5.47 3.52
C GLY A 23 2.94 -6.11 3.23
N PRO A 24 3.03 -7.09 2.31
CA PRO A 24 4.31 -7.66 1.90
C PRO A 24 5.28 -6.62 1.34
N MET A 25 4.80 -5.65 0.56
CA MET A 25 5.64 -4.60 0.00
C MET A 25 6.26 -3.72 1.09
N VAL A 26 5.51 -3.35 2.14
CA VAL A 26 6.09 -2.65 3.31
C VAL A 26 7.22 -3.46 3.95
N THR A 27 7.03 -4.78 4.08
CA THR A 27 8.06 -5.68 4.62
C THR A 27 9.30 -5.72 3.74
N TYR A 28 9.14 -5.85 2.43
CA TYR A 28 10.27 -5.90 1.49
C TYR A 28 11.00 -4.56 1.37
N LEU A 29 10.30 -3.43 1.45
CA LEU A 29 10.93 -2.11 1.55
C LEU A 29 11.80 -2.03 2.81
N ARG A 30 11.30 -2.50 3.97
CA ARG A 30 12.08 -2.55 5.21
C ARG A 30 13.30 -3.45 5.07
N ASP A 31 13.16 -4.61 4.45
CA ASP A 31 14.26 -5.59 4.30
C ASP A 31 15.35 -5.13 3.32
N GLN A 32 15.04 -4.24 2.37
CA GLN A 32 16.05 -3.57 1.57
C GLN A 32 16.90 -2.58 2.38
N ILE A 33 16.29 -1.91 3.36
CA ILE A 33 16.92 -0.85 4.17
C ILE A 33 17.72 -1.45 5.32
N ALA A 34 17.13 -2.39 6.05
CA ALA A 34 17.68 -2.96 7.29
C ALA A 34 19.15 -3.39 7.22
N PRO A 35 19.65 -4.12 6.20
CA PRO A 35 21.06 -4.51 6.14
C PRO A 35 22.01 -3.35 5.85
N ARG A 36 21.53 -2.25 5.27
CA ARG A 36 22.35 -1.10 4.82
C ARG A 36 22.58 -0.04 5.90
N ILE A 37 21.76 -0.06 6.96
CA ILE A 37 21.78 0.96 8.03
C ILE A 37 22.39 0.44 9.34
N ARG A 38 22.83 -0.83 9.37
CA ARG A 38 23.53 -1.43 10.52
C ARG A 38 24.96 -0.89 10.64
N PRO A 39 25.55 -0.87 11.86
CA PRO A 39 24.94 -1.31 13.12
C PRO A 39 24.13 -0.23 13.83
N ARG A 40 24.27 1.05 13.46
CA ARG A 40 23.74 2.20 14.20
C ARG A 40 22.23 2.27 14.20
N TYR A 41 21.59 2.00 13.07
CA TYR A 41 20.13 2.13 12.97
C TYR A 41 19.44 0.76 12.90
N ALA A 42 18.17 0.76 13.26
CA ALA A 42 17.25 -0.36 13.06
C ALA A 42 16.05 0.10 12.23
N ALA A 43 15.65 -0.69 11.23
CA ALA A 43 14.40 -0.47 10.51
C ALA A 43 13.34 -1.41 11.11
N SER A 44 12.25 -0.83 11.61
CA SER A 44 11.14 -1.54 12.23
C SER A 44 9.86 -1.33 11.44
N VAL A 45 8.96 -2.30 11.45
CA VAL A 45 7.60 -2.13 10.94
C VAL A 45 6.70 -1.86 12.14
N GLY A 46 6.12 -0.65 12.20
CA GLY A 46 5.08 -0.30 13.17
C GLY A 46 3.69 -0.57 12.60
N GLU A 47 2.68 -0.61 13.46
CA GLU A 47 1.27 -0.73 13.07
C GLU A 47 0.44 0.38 13.72
N ARG A 48 -0.46 1.00 12.95
CA ARG A 48 -1.50 1.87 13.48
C ARG A 48 -2.83 1.15 13.49
N VAL A 49 -3.53 1.21 14.62
CA VAL A 49 -4.86 0.64 14.80
C VAL A 49 -5.88 1.77 14.87
N TYR A 50 -6.92 1.69 14.05
CA TYR A 50 -8.11 2.52 14.18
C TYR A 50 -9.37 1.69 13.96
N VAL A 51 -10.49 2.19 14.45
CA VAL A 51 -11.80 1.54 14.35
C VAL A 51 -12.61 2.21 13.24
N GLU A 52 -13.13 1.41 12.32
CA GLU A 52 -14.01 1.89 11.25
C GLU A 52 -15.37 1.18 11.33
N SER A 53 -16.45 1.96 11.31
CA SER A 53 -17.81 1.44 11.41
C SER A 53 -18.25 0.82 10.09
N ALA A 54 -18.82 -0.38 10.15
CA ALA A 54 -19.34 -1.14 9.00
C ALA A 54 -20.36 -0.36 8.14
N SER A 55 -21.07 0.62 8.72
CA SER A 55 -22.07 1.46 8.04
C SER A 55 -21.51 2.37 6.95
N ARG A 56 -20.22 2.74 6.99
CA ARG A 56 -19.58 3.61 5.99
C ARG A 56 -19.09 2.88 4.74
N TRP A 57 -19.11 1.55 4.76
CA TRP A 57 -18.65 0.71 3.65
C TRP A 57 -19.65 0.68 2.48
N GLN A 58 -20.89 1.13 2.70
CA GLN A 58 -21.88 1.31 1.64
C GLN A 58 -21.57 2.51 0.73
N ASP A 59 -20.94 3.57 1.24
CA ASP A 59 -20.68 4.79 0.46
C ASP A 59 -19.40 4.67 -0.38
N HIS A 60 -18.39 3.96 0.14
CA HIS A 60 -17.15 3.64 -0.57
C HIS A 60 -16.67 2.26 -0.08
N ALA A 61 -16.51 1.29 -0.98
CA ALA A 61 -15.97 -0.03 -0.63
C ALA A 61 -14.46 0.07 -0.30
N ILE A 62 -14.16 0.57 0.89
CA ILE A 62 -12.81 0.63 1.45
C ILE A 62 -12.53 -0.72 2.10
N ILE A 63 -11.84 -1.60 1.38
CA ILE A 63 -11.33 -2.85 1.96
C ILE A 63 -10.00 -2.52 2.66
N PRO A 64 -9.88 -2.69 3.99
CA PRO A 64 -8.67 -2.41 4.72
C PRO A 64 -7.60 -3.44 4.44
N ASP A 65 -6.33 -3.02 4.56
CA ASP A 65 -5.19 -3.86 4.19
C ASP A 65 -5.05 -5.07 5.13
N VAL A 66 -5.36 -4.89 6.41
CA VAL A 66 -5.40 -5.95 7.43
C VAL A 66 -6.54 -5.68 8.41
N TRP A 67 -7.35 -6.70 8.71
CA TRP A 67 -8.39 -6.64 9.73
C TRP A 67 -8.28 -7.78 10.74
N VAL A 68 -8.75 -7.53 11.97
CA VAL A 68 -8.88 -8.55 13.02
C VAL A 68 -10.36 -8.79 13.32
N ARG A 69 -10.80 -10.04 13.27
CA ARG A 69 -12.17 -10.43 13.67
C ARG A 69 -12.15 -10.97 15.10
N HIS A 70 -12.77 -10.24 16.03
CA HIS A 70 -12.99 -10.75 17.39
C HIS A 70 -14.19 -11.71 17.39
N THR A 71 -13.93 -13.01 17.49
CA THR A 71 -14.97 -13.98 17.83
C THR A 71 -15.18 -13.97 19.34
N LYS A 72 -16.20 -13.24 19.85
CA LYS A 72 -16.62 -13.40 21.25
C LYS A 72 -17.14 -14.82 21.45
N GLY A 73 -16.49 -15.56 22.33
CA GLY A 73 -16.99 -16.84 22.83
C GLY A 73 -18.29 -16.63 23.62
N ARG A 74 -19.26 -17.52 23.40
CA ARG A 74 -20.51 -17.60 24.18
C ARG A 74 -20.20 -17.71 25.67
N SER A 75 -20.68 -16.77 26.46
CA SER A 75 -20.90 -16.93 27.89
C SER A 75 -22.41 -16.90 28.16
N ASP A 76 -22.93 -18.00 28.68
CA ASP A 76 -24.30 -18.17 29.16
C ASP A 76 -24.60 -17.28 30.39
N GLN A 77 -25.83 -16.76 30.40
CA GLN A 77 -26.78 -16.49 31.51
C GLN A 77 -26.30 -15.76 32.78
N ASP A 78 -27.02 -14.68 33.17
CA ASP A 78 -28.08 -14.74 34.20
C ASP A 78 -28.80 -13.38 34.41
N GLY A 79 -30.04 -13.41 34.91
CA GLY A 79 -30.67 -12.30 35.67
C GLY A 79 -31.84 -11.55 35.01
N GLY A 80 -33.07 -11.97 35.30
CA GLY A 80 -34.31 -11.32 34.85
C GLY A 80 -34.76 -10.10 35.66
N VAL A 81 -35.45 -9.17 35.00
CA VAL A 81 -36.31 -8.12 35.61
C VAL A 81 -37.51 -7.90 34.68
N ALA A 82 -38.73 -7.97 35.22
CA ALA A 82 -39.97 -7.70 34.49
C ALA A 82 -40.22 -6.19 34.41
N VAL A 83 -40.45 -5.67 33.19
CA VAL A 83 -40.82 -4.28 32.92
C VAL A 83 -42.18 -4.25 32.24
N ALA A 84 -43.05 -3.34 32.70
CA ALA A 84 -44.43 -3.18 32.26
C ALA A 84 -44.57 -2.90 30.76
N GLU A 85 -45.60 -3.49 30.14
CA GLU A 85 -45.92 -3.36 28.71
C GLU A 85 -46.37 -1.93 28.35
N LEU A 86 -45.65 -1.31 27.41
CA LEU A 86 -46.13 -0.17 26.62
C LEU A 86 -46.82 -0.72 25.37
N PRO A 87 -48.03 -0.25 24.97
CA PRO A 87 -48.68 -0.74 23.75
C PRO A 87 -48.04 -0.14 22.49
N GLU A 88 -47.91 -1.00 21.46
CA GLU A 88 -47.55 -0.70 20.06
C GLU A 88 -46.18 -0.03 19.84
N VAL A 89 -45.11 -0.75 20.17
CA VAL A 89 -43.79 -0.51 19.58
C VAL A 89 -43.41 -1.77 18.81
N ASP A 90 -43.14 -1.65 17.51
CA ASP A 90 -42.57 -2.76 16.73
C ASP A 90 -41.27 -3.22 17.40
N GLU A 91 -41.11 -4.54 17.59
CA GLU A 91 -39.88 -5.08 18.17
C GLU A 91 -38.68 -4.64 17.33
N PRO A 92 -37.68 -3.96 17.91
CA PRO A 92 -36.54 -3.53 17.14
C PRO A 92 -35.75 -4.76 16.70
N ILE A 93 -35.47 -4.85 15.40
CA ILE A 93 -34.43 -5.77 14.92
C ILE A 93 -33.09 -5.16 15.36
N VAL A 94 -32.57 -5.64 16.49
CA VAL A 94 -31.27 -5.24 17.00
C VAL A 94 -30.19 -5.94 16.17
N LEU A 95 -29.53 -5.18 15.30
CA LEU A 95 -28.35 -5.62 14.55
C LEU A 95 -27.10 -5.05 15.23
N GLU A 96 -26.20 -5.91 15.69
CA GLU A 96 -24.88 -5.48 16.15
C GLU A 96 -24.01 -5.13 14.92
N ALA A 97 -23.73 -3.84 14.73
CA ALA A 97 -22.68 -3.42 13.82
C ALA A 97 -21.33 -3.82 14.42
N GLN A 98 -20.61 -4.73 13.76
CA GLN A 98 -19.25 -5.07 14.16
C GLN A 98 -18.31 -3.97 13.68
N ASP A 99 -17.77 -3.21 14.63
CA ASP A 99 -16.64 -2.32 14.42
C ASP A 99 -15.41 -3.15 14.02
N LEU A 100 -14.72 -2.75 12.94
CA LEU A 100 -13.54 -3.46 12.45
C LEU A 100 -12.28 -2.71 12.89
N GLU A 101 -11.40 -3.40 13.61
CA GLU A 101 -10.05 -2.92 13.88
C GLU A 101 -9.20 -3.07 12.61
N ILE A 102 -8.72 -1.94 12.09
CA ILE A 102 -7.89 -1.88 10.89
C ILE A 102 -6.45 -1.59 11.29
N ARG A 103 -5.52 -2.38 10.76
CA ARG A 103 -4.08 -2.22 10.97
C ARG A 103 -3.41 -1.68 9.70
N GLN A 104 -2.66 -0.60 9.83
CA GLN A 104 -1.86 -0.03 8.75
C GLN A 104 -0.37 -0.09 9.09
N PRO A 105 0.42 -0.89 8.35
CA PRO A 105 1.84 -1.00 8.58
C PRO A 105 2.61 0.18 7.97
N TYR A 106 3.64 0.63 8.68
CA TYR A 106 4.56 1.66 8.22
C TYR A 106 5.98 1.36 8.72
N ILE A 107 7.00 1.99 8.14
CA ILE A 107 8.40 1.74 8.51
C ILE A 107 8.94 2.90 9.33
N GLU A 108 9.64 2.58 10.42
CA GLU A 108 10.43 3.53 11.19
C GLU A 108 11.91 3.15 11.13
N ILE A 109 12.76 4.12 10.86
CA ILE A 109 14.21 4.01 11.06
C ILE A 109 14.54 4.62 12.42
N LEU A 110 15.08 3.81 13.31
CA LEU A 110 15.38 4.13 14.71
C LEU A 110 16.90 4.22 14.90
N ASP A 111 17.39 5.29 15.52
CA ASP A 111 18.81 5.44 15.88
C ASP A 111 19.09 4.78 17.24
N ARG A 112 19.84 3.67 17.23
CA ARG A 112 20.16 2.90 18.45
C ARG A 112 21.12 3.65 19.36
N GLU A 113 21.93 4.55 18.82
CA GLU A 113 22.85 5.39 19.60
C GLU A 113 22.14 6.59 20.22
N SER A 114 20.94 6.93 19.72
CA SER A 114 20.10 8.02 20.22
C SER A 114 18.83 7.51 20.91
N ASN A 115 18.95 6.52 21.80
CA ASN A 115 17.84 5.95 22.59
C ASN A 115 16.63 5.52 21.73
N MET A 116 16.88 4.88 20.59
CA MET A 116 15.86 4.43 19.63
C MET A 116 14.99 5.57 19.09
N ARG A 117 15.50 6.80 19.03
CA ARG A 117 14.80 7.94 18.43
C ARG A 117 14.45 7.66 16.97
N VAL A 118 13.22 7.97 16.57
CA VAL A 118 12.78 7.89 15.18
C VAL A 118 13.49 8.96 14.35
N VAL A 119 14.12 8.52 13.27
CA VAL A 119 14.88 9.36 12.34
C VAL A 119 14.12 9.53 11.03
N THR A 120 13.49 8.47 10.53
CA THR A 120 12.72 8.51 9.29
C THR A 120 11.49 7.63 9.39
N VAL A 121 10.37 8.16 8.95
CA VAL A 121 9.11 7.43 8.77
C VAL A 121 8.90 7.23 7.27
N ILE A 122 8.58 6.00 6.86
CA ILE A 122 8.23 5.65 5.49
C ILE A 122 6.82 5.07 5.47
N GLU A 123 5.93 5.72 4.72
CA GLU A 123 4.52 5.35 4.55
C GLU A 123 4.29 4.88 3.11
N LEU A 124 3.77 3.65 2.96
CA LEU A 124 3.16 3.21 1.69
C LEU A 124 1.67 3.50 1.78
N ILE A 125 1.16 4.37 0.92
CA ILE A 125 -0.23 4.82 0.99
C ILE A 125 -1.19 3.66 0.72
N SER A 126 -2.21 3.55 1.58
CA SER A 126 -3.32 2.62 1.41
C SER A 126 -4.61 3.33 0.95
N PRO A 127 -5.60 2.60 0.41
CA PRO A 127 -6.87 3.20 0.00
C PRO A 127 -7.59 3.93 1.13
N SER A 128 -7.54 3.43 2.37
CA SER A 128 -8.22 4.05 3.51
C SER A 128 -7.55 5.35 4.00
N ASN A 129 -6.31 5.63 3.58
CA ASN A 129 -5.71 6.96 3.82
C ASN A 129 -6.29 8.03 2.88
N LYS A 130 -6.85 7.63 1.74
CA LYS A 130 -7.30 8.59 0.72
C LYS A 130 -8.72 9.11 0.96
N TYR A 131 -9.64 8.31 1.45
CA TYR A 131 -11.04 8.75 1.59
C TYR A 131 -11.34 9.30 2.98
N ALA A 132 -12.35 10.17 3.09
CA ALA A 132 -12.75 10.74 4.37
C ALA A 132 -13.19 9.65 5.36
N GLY A 133 -12.64 9.67 6.57
CA GLY A 133 -12.89 8.65 7.58
C GLY A 133 -11.71 8.50 8.55
N PRO A 134 -11.85 7.61 9.55
CA PRO A 134 -10.85 7.44 10.61
C PRO A 134 -9.43 7.15 10.08
N GLY A 135 -9.30 6.39 8.99
CA GLY A 135 -8.02 6.08 8.36
C GLY A 135 -7.28 7.31 7.80
N ARG A 136 -8.00 8.21 7.12
CA ARG A 136 -7.43 9.48 6.63
C ARG A 136 -7.16 10.45 7.77
N ASP A 137 -8.06 10.55 8.75
CA ASP A 137 -7.89 11.45 9.89
C ASP A 137 -6.66 11.06 10.73
N SER A 138 -6.49 9.77 11.00
CA SER A 138 -5.33 9.21 11.68
C SER A 138 -4.04 9.48 10.89
N TYR A 139 -4.07 9.20 9.58
CA TYR A 139 -2.94 9.42 8.68
C TYR A 139 -2.50 10.88 8.63
N VAL A 140 -3.43 11.82 8.39
CA VAL A 140 -3.12 13.26 8.28
C VAL A 140 -2.63 13.82 9.61
N THR A 141 -3.18 13.35 10.74
CA THR A 141 -2.71 13.74 12.07
C THR A 141 -1.25 13.35 12.25
N LYS A 142 -0.91 12.09 11.97
CA LYS A 142 0.47 11.60 12.08
C LYS A 142 1.41 12.27 11.08
N GLN A 143 0.98 12.46 9.84
CA GLN A 143 1.73 13.19 8.82
C GLN A 143 2.13 14.58 9.35
N ARG A 144 1.18 15.33 9.93
CA ARG A 144 1.46 16.64 10.53
C ARG A 144 2.42 16.52 11.72
N GLU A 145 2.24 15.55 12.61
CA GLU A 145 3.18 15.33 13.73
C GLU A 145 4.61 15.11 13.24
N VAL A 146 4.80 14.26 12.22
CA VAL A 146 6.12 13.95 11.67
C VAL A 146 6.72 15.20 11.00
N LEU A 147 5.96 15.93 10.18
CA LEU A 147 6.41 17.16 9.51
C LEU A 147 6.87 18.26 10.48
N HIS A 148 6.29 18.32 11.68
CA HIS A 148 6.65 19.29 12.73
C HIS A 148 7.67 18.75 13.74
N SER A 149 8.29 17.60 13.45
CA SER A 149 9.30 16.96 14.30
C SER A 149 10.69 16.95 13.62
N ASP A 150 11.69 16.45 14.34
CA ASP A 150 13.06 16.25 13.83
C ASP A 150 13.20 14.91 13.06
N THR A 151 12.11 14.47 12.42
CA THR A 151 11.97 13.20 11.72
C THR A 151 11.74 13.44 10.23
N HIS A 152 12.44 12.70 9.37
CA HIS A 152 12.18 12.73 7.94
C HIS A 152 10.91 11.94 7.60
N LEU A 153 10.16 12.37 6.58
CA LEU A 153 8.95 11.70 6.11
C LEU A 153 9.13 11.28 4.65
N VAL A 154 8.88 10.01 4.36
CA VAL A 154 8.83 9.45 3.00
C VAL A 154 7.45 8.89 2.77
N GLU A 155 6.77 9.34 1.72
CA GLU A 155 5.43 8.89 1.36
C GLU A 155 5.46 8.30 -0.05
N ILE A 156 4.94 7.09 -0.20
CA ILE A 156 4.93 6.33 -1.46
C ILE A 156 3.47 6.10 -1.84
N ASP A 157 2.95 6.89 -2.78
CA ASP A 157 1.59 6.74 -3.30
C ASP A 157 1.60 6.02 -4.65
N LEU A 158 1.16 4.75 -4.65
CA LEU A 158 1.05 3.89 -5.83
C LEU A 158 -0.42 3.63 -6.23
N LEU A 159 -1.34 4.51 -5.82
CA LEU A 159 -2.77 4.37 -6.09
C LEU A 159 -3.27 5.48 -6.99
N ARG A 160 -3.85 5.12 -8.14
CA ARG A 160 -4.50 6.09 -9.06
C ARG A 160 -5.84 6.58 -8.55
N ARG A 161 -6.53 5.76 -7.75
CA ARG A 161 -7.84 6.13 -7.17
C ARG A 161 -7.69 6.92 -5.88
N GLY A 162 -8.69 7.75 -5.61
CA GLY A 162 -8.83 8.50 -4.37
C GLY A 162 -8.13 9.86 -4.43
N PRO A 163 -8.55 10.81 -3.55
CA PRO A 163 -8.00 12.16 -3.56
C PRO A 163 -6.55 12.18 -3.05
N HIS A 164 -5.83 13.25 -3.41
CA HIS A 164 -4.48 13.51 -2.95
C HIS A 164 -4.39 13.52 -1.42
N VAL A 165 -3.33 12.89 -0.88
CA VAL A 165 -3.14 12.75 0.58
C VAL A 165 -1.69 12.98 1.04
N VAL A 166 -0.70 12.85 0.17
CA VAL A 166 0.71 13.10 0.54
C VAL A 166 0.94 14.57 0.93
N ALA A 167 1.98 14.83 1.70
CA ALA A 167 2.20 16.08 2.40
C ALA A 167 2.49 17.28 1.49
N ILE A 168 3.12 17.06 0.33
CA ILE A 168 3.30 18.12 -0.66
C ILE A 168 1.92 18.57 -1.17
N SER A 169 1.70 19.89 -1.29
CA SER A 169 0.42 20.39 -1.77
C SER A 169 0.14 19.92 -3.19
N GLU A 170 -1.09 19.43 -3.43
CA GLU A 170 -1.58 19.05 -4.76
C GLU A 170 -1.41 20.19 -5.79
N SER A 171 -1.59 21.44 -5.37
CA SER A 171 -1.39 22.63 -6.22
C SER A 171 0.06 22.80 -6.72
N SER A 172 1.03 22.18 -6.04
CA SER A 172 2.44 22.21 -6.42
C SER A 172 2.81 21.13 -7.44
N THR A 173 1.96 20.10 -7.61
CA THR A 173 2.22 18.94 -8.46
C THR A 173 1.27 18.89 -9.66
N VAL A 174 -0.04 19.06 -9.44
CA VAL A 174 -1.07 18.98 -10.48
C VAL A 174 -0.88 20.08 -11.53
N GLY A 175 -1.00 19.69 -12.80
CA GLY A 175 -0.79 20.56 -13.96
C GLY A 175 0.67 20.91 -14.24
N ARG A 176 1.58 20.62 -13.30
CA ARG A 176 3.03 20.77 -13.47
C ARG A 176 3.71 19.49 -13.92
N TYR A 177 3.22 18.36 -13.42
CA TYR A 177 3.68 17.03 -13.77
C TYR A 177 2.47 16.16 -14.12
N ASP A 178 2.63 15.32 -15.15
CA ASP A 178 1.68 14.26 -15.47
C ASP A 178 2.12 12.98 -14.74
N TYR A 179 1.28 12.47 -13.83
CA TYR A 179 1.62 11.32 -12.99
C TYR A 179 0.38 10.52 -12.56
N ASP A 180 0.57 9.21 -12.46
CA ASP A 180 -0.36 8.25 -11.86
C ASP A 180 0.00 7.97 -10.40
N TYR A 181 1.29 8.05 -10.09
CA TYR A 181 1.90 7.69 -8.82
C TYR A 181 2.85 8.80 -8.38
N LEU A 182 2.96 9.00 -7.06
CA LEU A 182 3.78 10.06 -6.50
C LEU A 182 4.54 9.58 -5.28
N VAL A 183 5.86 9.73 -5.32
CA VAL A 183 6.71 9.50 -4.16
C VAL A 183 7.28 10.82 -3.68
N CYS A 184 7.20 11.09 -2.39
CA CYS A 184 7.65 12.33 -1.77
C CYS A 184 8.64 12.04 -0.64
N VAL A 185 9.71 12.80 -0.57
CA VAL A 185 10.66 12.81 0.55
C VAL A 185 10.70 14.21 1.13
N HIS A 186 10.31 14.34 2.38
CA HIS A 186 10.49 15.53 3.21
C HIS A 186 11.61 15.27 4.20
N ARG A 187 12.59 16.18 4.25
CA ARG A 187 13.66 16.11 5.25
C ARG A 187 13.30 17.00 6.44
N ALA A 188 13.59 16.55 7.65
CA ALA A 188 13.50 17.36 8.86
C ALA A 188 14.22 18.71 8.70
N HIS A 189 13.72 19.74 9.38
CA HIS A 189 14.28 21.10 9.38
C HIS A 189 14.31 21.81 8.01
N THR A 190 13.51 21.38 7.04
CA THR A 190 13.32 22.10 5.77
C THR A 190 11.84 22.17 5.38
N THR A 191 11.53 23.11 4.48
CA THR A 191 10.23 23.23 3.81
C THR A 191 10.23 22.60 2.42
N ARG A 192 11.35 22.00 2.00
CA ARG A 192 11.53 21.41 0.67
C ARG A 192 11.06 19.96 0.64
N PHE A 193 10.51 19.59 -0.50
CA PHE A 193 10.15 18.22 -0.85
C PHE A 193 10.96 17.78 -2.07
N GLU A 194 11.48 16.56 -2.02
CA GLU A 194 11.95 15.85 -3.21
C GLU A 194 10.78 15.01 -3.72
N VAL A 195 10.34 15.26 -4.96
CA VAL A 195 9.17 14.57 -5.55
C VAL A 195 9.58 13.73 -6.75
N TYR A 196 9.00 12.54 -6.86
CA TYR A 196 9.25 11.59 -7.93
C TYR A 196 7.92 11.19 -8.59
N PRO A 197 7.34 12.07 -9.42
CA PRO A 197 6.12 11.76 -10.18
C PRO A 197 6.38 10.63 -11.17
N ARG A 198 5.49 9.65 -11.26
CA ARG A 198 5.58 8.56 -12.22
C ARG A 198 4.25 8.28 -12.88
N SER A 199 4.24 8.16 -14.20
CA SER A 199 3.14 7.50 -14.89
C SER A 199 3.31 5.98 -14.87
N ILE A 200 2.23 5.27 -15.16
CA ILE A 200 2.18 3.81 -15.29
C ILE A 200 3.18 3.25 -16.31
N ARG A 201 3.54 4.07 -17.31
CA ARG A 201 4.49 3.71 -18.38
C ARG A 201 5.94 3.87 -17.95
N GLN A 202 6.20 4.54 -16.82
CA GLN A 202 7.55 4.83 -16.35
C GLN A 202 8.00 3.86 -15.28
N LYS A 203 9.31 3.59 -15.23
CA LYS A 203 9.89 2.76 -14.17
C LYS A 203 9.66 3.39 -12.80
N LEU A 204 9.14 2.62 -11.84
CA LEU A 204 9.06 3.07 -10.44
C LEU A 204 10.44 3.51 -9.93
N PRO A 205 10.49 4.58 -9.11
CA PRO A 205 11.76 5.23 -8.82
C PRO A 205 12.57 4.41 -7.82
N CYS A 206 13.87 4.60 -7.90
CA CYS A 206 14.77 4.29 -6.80
C CYS A 206 15.12 5.59 -6.09
N ILE A 207 14.84 5.68 -4.79
CA ILE A 207 14.93 6.91 -4.01
C ILE A 207 16.01 6.81 -2.94
N ARG A 208 16.36 7.97 -2.38
CA ARG A 208 17.28 8.12 -1.27
C ARG A 208 16.48 8.27 0.02
N ILE A 209 16.82 7.46 1.02
CA ILE A 209 16.21 7.49 2.34
C ILE A 209 17.17 8.20 3.29
N PRO A 210 16.78 9.37 3.82
CA PRO A 210 17.63 10.13 4.73
C PRO A 210 17.87 9.39 6.04
N LEU A 211 19.02 9.65 6.68
CA LEU A 211 19.38 9.21 8.02
C LEU A 211 19.73 10.44 8.88
N ALA A 212 20.14 10.23 10.13
CA ALA A 212 20.34 11.35 11.05
C ALA A 212 21.58 12.19 10.68
N GLY A 213 21.44 13.51 10.79
CA GLY A 213 22.55 14.44 10.59
C GLY A 213 23.12 14.38 9.17
N ASN A 214 24.41 14.09 9.07
CA ASN A 214 25.14 14.00 7.79
C ASN A 214 25.42 12.55 7.36
N ASP A 215 24.79 11.57 8.01
CA ASP A 215 24.93 10.17 7.61
C ASP A 215 24.42 10.00 6.17
N PRO A 216 25.11 9.23 5.32
CA PRO A 216 24.75 9.11 3.92
C PRO A 216 23.39 8.44 3.74
N ASP A 217 22.58 8.99 2.84
CA ASP A 217 21.29 8.40 2.51
C ASP A 217 21.43 6.95 2.02
N VAL A 218 20.41 6.13 2.31
CA VAL A 218 20.33 4.75 1.85
C VAL A 218 19.41 4.62 0.64
N ARG A 219 19.85 3.81 -0.34
CA ARG A 219 19.08 3.50 -1.54
C ARG A 219 17.85 2.65 -1.19
N LEU A 220 16.66 3.00 -1.70
CA LEU A 220 15.44 2.18 -1.67
C LEU A 220 14.91 1.98 -3.09
N ASP A 221 14.73 0.73 -3.52
CA ASP A 221 14.23 0.37 -4.84
C ASP A 221 12.78 -0.09 -4.77
N ILE A 222 11.87 0.83 -5.08
CA ILE A 222 10.42 0.60 -4.94
C ILE A 222 9.96 -0.47 -5.93
N ARG A 223 10.53 -0.48 -7.14
CA ARG A 223 10.21 -1.52 -8.13
C ARG A 223 10.60 -2.90 -7.65
N ALA A 224 11.81 -3.05 -7.10
CA ALA A 224 12.27 -4.36 -6.62
C ALA A 224 11.39 -4.90 -5.48
N ALA A 225 10.88 -4.03 -4.60
CA ALA A 225 9.93 -4.45 -3.55
C ALA A 225 8.58 -4.89 -4.14
N LEU A 226 8.09 -4.20 -5.16
CA LEU A 226 6.88 -4.59 -5.89
C LEU A 226 7.06 -5.93 -6.62
N GLU A 227 8.18 -6.13 -7.33
CA GLU A 227 8.49 -7.38 -8.02
C GLU A 227 8.54 -8.55 -7.03
N GLN A 228 9.19 -8.35 -5.88
CA GLN A 228 9.24 -9.36 -4.82
C GLN A 228 7.86 -9.69 -4.24
N ALA A 229 6.99 -8.69 -4.03
CA ALA A 229 5.60 -8.90 -3.61
C ALA A 229 4.75 -9.59 -4.68
N TYR A 230 4.94 -9.23 -5.94
CA TYR A 230 4.29 -9.83 -7.09
C TYR A 230 4.61 -11.34 -7.18
N ASP A 231 5.89 -11.69 -7.08
CA ASP A 231 6.37 -13.06 -7.17
C ASP A 231 5.93 -13.88 -5.96
N ALA A 232 6.12 -13.36 -4.74
CA ALA A 232 5.73 -14.04 -3.51
C ALA A 232 4.22 -14.34 -3.44
N GLY A 233 3.39 -13.44 -3.98
CA GLY A 233 1.94 -13.63 -4.05
C GLY A 233 1.45 -14.45 -5.24
N SER A 234 2.35 -14.93 -6.10
CA SER A 234 2.04 -15.66 -7.35
C SER A 234 1.05 -14.92 -8.24
N TYR A 235 1.17 -13.59 -8.30
CA TYR A 235 0.17 -12.74 -8.96
C TYR A 235 0.11 -12.95 -10.47
N GLU A 236 1.18 -13.44 -11.07
CA GLU A 236 1.21 -13.90 -12.45
C GLU A 236 0.06 -14.87 -12.81
N GLN A 237 -0.30 -15.75 -11.86
CA GLN A 237 -1.30 -16.80 -12.03
C GLN A 237 -2.70 -16.38 -11.54
N ARG A 238 -2.76 -15.31 -10.74
CA ARG A 238 -4.00 -14.83 -10.10
C ARG A 238 -4.66 -13.69 -10.86
N ILE A 239 -3.88 -12.92 -11.61
CA ILE A 239 -4.41 -11.81 -12.39
C ILE A 239 -4.92 -12.32 -13.74
N ASP A 240 -6.23 -12.18 -13.94
CA ASP A 240 -6.84 -12.29 -15.25
C ASP A 240 -6.75 -10.96 -15.98
N TYR A 241 -5.78 -10.85 -16.90
CA TYR A 241 -5.57 -9.63 -17.69
C TYR A 241 -6.69 -9.37 -18.72
N ALA A 242 -7.64 -10.29 -18.91
CA ALA A 242 -8.82 -10.05 -19.73
C ALA A 242 -9.89 -9.20 -19.02
N GLN A 243 -9.83 -9.11 -17.68
CA GLN A 243 -10.75 -8.28 -16.91
C GLN A 243 -10.38 -6.79 -17.01
N PRO A 244 -11.34 -5.87 -16.85
CA PRO A 244 -11.02 -4.44 -16.75
C PRO A 244 -10.25 -4.13 -15.46
N CYS A 245 -9.31 -3.19 -15.56
CA CYS A 245 -8.61 -2.65 -14.39
C CYS A 245 -9.58 -1.94 -13.43
N GLN A 246 -9.26 -1.96 -12.13
CA GLN A 246 -9.96 -1.19 -11.11
C GLN A 246 -8.92 -0.38 -10.32
N PRO A 247 -8.88 0.96 -10.46
CA PRO A 247 -9.77 1.81 -11.27
C PRO A 247 -9.57 1.62 -12.80
N PRO A 248 -10.59 1.97 -13.62
CA PRO A 248 -10.49 1.89 -15.08
C PRO A 248 -9.34 2.73 -15.61
N LEU A 249 -8.78 2.32 -16.75
CA LEU A 249 -7.73 3.03 -17.45
C LEU A 249 -8.34 3.99 -18.48
N ALA A 250 -7.65 5.09 -18.77
CA ALA A 250 -7.93 5.88 -19.97
C ALA A 250 -7.67 5.03 -21.22
N ASP A 251 -8.41 5.29 -22.31
CA ASP A 251 -8.39 4.46 -23.52
C ASP A 251 -6.99 4.28 -24.12
N ASP A 252 -6.18 5.33 -24.13
CA ASP A 252 -4.81 5.29 -24.65
C ASP A 252 -3.88 4.45 -23.76
N VAL A 253 -4.09 4.50 -22.45
CA VAL A 253 -3.37 3.67 -21.48
C VAL A 253 -3.82 2.21 -21.59
N GLN A 254 -5.12 1.95 -21.73
CA GLN A 254 -5.66 0.60 -21.92
C GLN A 254 -5.09 -0.06 -23.18
N ALA A 255 -5.02 0.67 -24.30
CA ALA A 255 -4.43 0.17 -25.54
C ALA A 255 -2.95 -0.22 -25.35
N TRP A 256 -2.18 0.59 -24.61
CA TRP A 256 -0.79 0.27 -24.27
C TRP A 256 -0.66 -0.94 -23.34
N VAL A 257 -1.55 -1.07 -22.36
CA VAL A 257 -1.61 -2.25 -21.47
C VAL A 257 -1.88 -3.52 -22.27
N ASN A 258 -2.84 -3.49 -23.20
CA ASN A 258 -3.18 -4.65 -24.03
C ASN A 258 -1.97 -5.13 -24.84
N GLN A 259 -1.20 -4.20 -25.44
CA GLN A 259 0.03 -4.53 -26.17
C GLN A 259 1.12 -5.18 -25.30
N LEU A 260 1.20 -4.86 -24.00
CA LEU A 260 2.11 -5.52 -23.08
C LEU A 260 1.66 -6.94 -22.75
N VAL A 261 0.36 -7.11 -22.52
CA VAL A 261 -0.27 -8.41 -22.22
C VAL A 261 -0.16 -9.35 -23.42
N GLU A 262 -0.39 -8.86 -24.64
CA GLU A 262 -0.23 -9.62 -25.89
C GLU A 262 1.19 -10.15 -26.03
N ARG A 263 2.20 -9.27 -25.93
CA ARG A 263 3.62 -9.67 -26.00
C ARG A 263 4.01 -10.68 -24.93
N ARG A 264 3.47 -10.56 -23.72
CA ARG A 264 3.66 -11.55 -22.65
C ARG A 264 3.08 -12.91 -23.07
N ASN A 265 1.85 -12.93 -23.59
CA ASN A 265 1.17 -14.15 -23.97
C ASN A 265 1.89 -14.87 -25.13
N GLU A 266 2.37 -14.11 -26.12
CA GLU A 266 3.20 -14.63 -27.21
C GLU A 266 4.50 -15.27 -26.68
N ALA A 267 5.20 -14.58 -25.76
CA ALA A 267 6.42 -15.11 -25.14
C ALA A 267 6.16 -16.43 -24.38
N ARG A 268 5.04 -16.52 -23.63
CA ARG A 268 4.65 -17.76 -22.93
C ARG A 268 4.35 -18.90 -23.89
N GLN A 269 3.68 -18.62 -25.01
CA GLN A 269 3.39 -19.63 -26.03
C GLN A 269 4.67 -20.13 -26.70
N ALA A 270 5.64 -19.23 -26.96
CA ALA A 270 6.94 -19.61 -27.51
C ALA A 270 7.75 -20.48 -26.54
N GLU A 271 7.76 -20.15 -25.24
CA GLU A 271 8.41 -20.97 -24.20
C GLU A 271 7.77 -22.36 -24.10
N ALA A 272 6.43 -22.44 -24.11
CA ALA A 272 5.71 -23.71 -24.06
C ALA A 272 5.89 -24.57 -25.32
N SER A 273 6.16 -23.94 -26.46
CA SER A 273 6.36 -24.62 -27.75
C SER A 273 7.83 -24.99 -28.02
N THR A 274 8.75 -24.63 -27.13
CA THR A 274 10.17 -24.99 -27.26
C THR A 274 10.37 -26.43 -26.74
N PRO A 275 10.72 -27.41 -27.59
CA PRO A 275 10.94 -28.78 -27.15
C PRO A 275 12.11 -28.84 -26.15
N ALA A 276 11.93 -29.59 -25.06
CA ALA A 276 12.97 -29.79 -24.06
C ALA A 276 14.19 -30.43 -24.73
N ARG A 277 15.28 -29.66 -24.87
CA ARG A 277 16.57 -30.20 -25.29
C ARG A 277 17.15 -31.01 -24.13
N ASN A 278 17.14 -32.32 -24.28
CA ASN A 278 17.95 -33.24 -23.50
C ASN A 278 19.45 -32.96 -23.71
N GLU A 279 20.27 -33.35 -22.73
CA GLU A 279 21.71 -33.05 -22.57
C GLU A 279 22.60 -33.47 -23.76
N HIS A 280 22.02 -34.05 -24.81
CA HIS A 280 22.70 -34.55 -26.02
C HIS A 280 22.27 -33.82 -27.31
N GLY A 281 21.49 -32.74 -27.21
CA GLY A 281 21.30 -31.79 -28.33
C GLY A 281 20.55 -32.33 -29.54
N GLN A 282 19.70 -33.35 -29.39
CA GLN A 282 18.79 -33.79 -30.44
C GLN A 282 17.35 -33.34 -30.14
N VAL A 283 16.68 -32.81 -31.16
CA VAL A 283 15.29 -32.40 -31.11
C VAL A 283 14.42 -33.66 -31.21
N VAL A 284 13.52 -33.87 -30.24
CA VAL A 284 12.46 -34.88 -30.33
C VAL A 284 11.27 -34.29 -31.09
#